data_AF-A0A931LU64-F1
#
_entry.id   AF-A0A931LU64-F1
#
_cell.length_a   1.000
_cell.length_b   1.000
_cell.length_c   1.000
_cell.angle_alpha   90.00
_cell.angle_beta   90.00
_cell.angle_gamma   90.00
#
_symmetry.space_group_name_H-M   'P 1'
#
loop_
_entity.id
_entity.type
_entity.pdbx_description
1 polymer ?
#
loop_
_entity_poly.entity_id
_entity_poly.type
_entity_poly.pdbx_seq_one_letter_code
_entity_poly.pdbx_strand_id
1 'polypeptide(L)' 'MSKVKDLTVDELRLLIEQMVEHKLVELFGDPDEGLELREEVKARLRRSTSRECKGVQGIPAKEVAKNLGLEW' A
#
# COMPACT_ATOMS: atom_id res chain seq x y z
N MET A 1 17.59 6.97 -22.83
CA MET A 1 17.00 5.64 -22.61
C MET A 1 18.10 4.70 -22.16
N SER A 2 17.96 4.08 -20.98
CA SER A 2 18.89 3.02 -20.54
C SER A 2 18.71 1.80 -21.44
N LYS A 3 19.80 1.17 -21.90
CA LYS A 3 19.70 -0.08 -22.66
C LYS A 3 19.78 -1.25 -21.69
N VAL A 4 19.14 -2.38 -22.02
CA VAL A 4 19.16 -3.59 -21.17
C VAL A 4 20.58 -4.04 -20.84
N LYS A 5 21.51 -3.89 -21.80
CA LYS A 5 22.93 -4.22 -21.62
C LYS A 5 23.68 -3.32 -20.63
N ASP A 6 23.10 -2.17 -20.27
CA ASP A 6 23.69 -1.21 -19.34
C ASP A 6 23.22 -1.46 -17.89
N LEU A 7 22.32 -2.44 -17.66
CA LEU A 7 21.84 -2.82 -16.33
C LEU A 7 22.81 -3.77 -15.63
N THR A 8 22.98 -3.54 -14.34
CA THR A 8 23.55 -4.54 -13.43
C THR A 8 22.60 -5.75 -13.29
N VAL A 9 23.12 -6.85 -12.76
CA VAL A 9 22.33 -8.06 -12.49
C VAL A 9 21.19 -7.78 -11.50
N ASP A 10 21.45 -6.95 -10.49
CA ASP A 10 20.44 -6.62 -9.47
C ASP A 10 19.33 -5.72 -10.04
N GLU A 11 19.69 -4.75 -10.88
CA GLU A 11 18.69 -3.92 -11.59
C GLU A 11 17.83 -4.74 -12.54
N LEU A 12 18.45 -5.68 -13.27
CA LEU A 12 17.71 -6.59 -14.16
C LEU A 12 16.77 -7.51 -13.36
N ARG A 13 17.22 -8.04 -12.22
CA ARG A 13 16.39 -8.85 -11.32
C ARG A 13 15.19 -8.05 -10.83
N LEU A 14 15.41 -6.83 -10.33
CA LEU A 14 14.34 -5.97 -9.83
C LEU A 14 13.30 -5.67 -10.93
N LEU A 15 13.77 -5.38 -12.15
CA LEU A 15 12.87 -5.14 -13.28
C LEU A 15 12.02 -6.37 -13.63
N ILE A 16 12.61 -7.58 -13.57
CA ILE A 16 11.88 -8.83 -13.79
C ILE A 16 10.86 -9.07 -12.67
N GLU A 17 11.25 -8.88 -11.41
CA GLU A 17 10.35 -9.04 -10.25
C GLU A 17 9.11 -8.13 -10.37
N GLN A 18 9.34 -6.85 -10.70
CA GLN A 18 8.26 -5.88 -10.95
C GLN A 18 7.37 -6.29 -12.12
N MET A 19 7.96 -6.79 -13.20
CA MET A 19 7.18 -7.24 -14.36
C MET A 19 6.33 -8.47 -14.03
N VAL A 20 6.86 -9.41 -13.25
CA VAL A 20 6.12 -10.59 -12.79
C VAL A 20 4.96 -10.17 -11.92
N GLU A 21 5.19 -9.31 -10.92
CA GLU A 21 4.13 -8.79 -10.05
C GLU A 21 3.02 -8.11 -10.87
N HIS A 22 3.39 -7.24 -11.82
CA HIS A 22 2.43 -6.59 -12.70
C HIS A 22 1.63 -7.59 -13.55
N LYS A 23 2.28 -8.62 -14.11
CA LYS A 23 1.57 -9.66 -14.88
C LYS A 23 0.66 -10.51 -14.00
N LEU A 24 1.02 -10.77 -12.75
CA LEU A 24 0.16 -11.49 -11.81
C LEU A 24 -1.10 -10.67 -11.51
N VAL A 25 -0.96 -9.37 -11.23
CA VAL A 25 -2.12 -8.48 -11.02
C VAL A 25 -3.00 -8.39 -12.28
N GLU A 26 -2.40 -8.32 -13.48
CA GLU A 26 -3.16 -8.31 -14.73
C GLU A 26 -3.95 -9.60 -14.96
N LEU A 27 -3.41 -10.76 -14.57
CA LEU A 27 -4.05 -12.06 -14.77
C LEU A 27 -5.10 -12.39 -13.71
N PHE A 28 -4.83 -12.06 -12.45
CA PHE A 28 -5.64 -12.47 -11.31
C PHE A 28 -6.51 -11.35 -10.73
N GLY A 29 -6.28 -10.10 -11.13
CA GLY A 29 -7.01 -8.94 -10.62
C GLY A 29 -6.60 -8.56 -9.21
N ASP A 30 -7.44 -7.74 -8.57
CA ASP A 30 -7.29 -7.40 -7.16
C ASP A 30 -7.80 -8.57 -6.30
N PRO A 31 -6.94 -9.19 -5.46
CA PRO A 31 -7.35 -10.30 -4.60
C PRO A 31 -8.45 -9.93 -3.60
N ASP A 32 -8.62 -8.62 -3.30
CA ASP A 32 -9.64 -8.12 -2.39
C ASP A 32 -10.94 -7.70 -3.11
N GLU A 33 -11.00 -7.84 -4.45
CA GLU A 33 -12.19 -7.46 -5.22
C GLU A 33 -13.43 -8.25 -4.77
N GLY A 34 -14.51 -7.52 -4.49
CA GLY A 34 -15.79 -8.11 -4.05
C GLY A 34 -15.82 -8.52 -2.58
N LEU A 35 -14.73 -8.36 -1.81
CA LEU A 35 -14.75 -8.60 -0.37
C LEU A 35 -15.46 -7.46 0.37
N GLU A 36 -16.27 -7.83 1.37
CA GLU A 36 -16.85 -6.86 2.28
C GLU A 36 -15.92 -6.55 3.47
N LEU A 37 -15.89 -5.28 3.86
CA LEU A 37 -15.26 -4.88 5.12
C LEU A 37 -15.99 -5.51 6.31
N ARG A 38 -15.22 -5.97 7.29
CA ARG A 38 -15.79 -6.41 8.57
C ARG A 38 -16.46 -5.23 9.30
N GLU A 39 -17.50 -5.52 10.08
CA GLU A 39 -18.28 -4.48 10.76
C GLU A 39 -17.44 -3.61 11.71
N GLU A 40 -16.45 -4.20 12.39
CA GLU A 40 -15.53 -3.45 13.23
C GLU A 40 -14.72 -2.43 12.42
N VAL A 41 -14.31 -2.79 11.20
CA VAL A 41 -13.55 -1.92 10.28
C VAL A 41 -14.45 -0.81 9.76
N LYS A 42 -15.66 -1.15 9.26
CA LYS A 42 -16.67 -0.17 8.84
C LYS A 42 -16.95 0.85 9.96
N ALA A 43 -17.11 0.39 11.20
CA ALA A 43 -17.34 1.25 12.36
C ALA A 43 -16.14 2.16 12.68
N ARG A 44 -14.88 1.67 12.59
CA ARG A 44 -13.70 2.52 12.81
C ARG A 44 -13.59 3.60 11.75
N LEU A 45 -13.79 3.24 10.48
CA LEU A 45 -13.72 4.17 9.35
C LEU A 45 -14.77 5.27 9.47
N ARG A 46 -16.04 4.94 9.73
CA ARG A 46 -17.10 5.93 9.95
C ARG A 46 -16.73 6.94 11.05
N ARG A 47 -16.11 6.48 12.15
CA ARG A 47 -15.64 7.38 13.23
C ARG A 47 -14.48 8.27 12.78
N SER A 48 -13.50 7.73 12.06
CA SER A 48 -12.35 8.50 11.56
C SER A 48 -12.80 9.59 10.59
N THR A 49 -13.54 9.19 9.54
CA THR A 49 -14.02 10.10 8.51
C THR A 49 -14.94 11.17 9.08
N SER A 50 -15.81 10.84 10.05
CA SER A 50 -16.66 11.85 10.71
C SER A 50 -15.85 12.87 11.50
N ARG A 51 -14.73 12.48 12.13
CA ARG A 51 -13.82 13.40 12.84
C ARG A 51 -13.08 14.31 11.85
N GLU A 52 -12.59 13.73 10.75
CA GLU A 52 -11.92 14.48 9.68
C GLU A 52 -12.87 15.51 9.04
N CYS A 53 -14.12 15.14 8.75
CA CYS A 53 -15.14 16.08 8.27
C CYS A 53 -15.43 17.22 9.25
N LYS A 54 -15.18 17.02 10.55
CA LYS A 54 -15.30 18.06 11.60
C LYS A 54 -14.02 18.87 11.77
N GLY A 55 -13.01 18.69 10.90
CA GLY A 55 -11.75 19.42 10.92
C GLY A 55 -10.71 18.86 11.87
N VAL A 56 -10.91 17.66 12.43
CA VAL A 56 -9.90 17.01 13.27
C VAL A 56 -8.80 16.45 12.37
N GLN A 57 -7.59 16.95 12.51
CA GLN A 57 -6.42 16.42 11.80
C GLN A 57 -5.93 15.11 12.44
N GLY A 58 -5.39 14.23 11.60
CA GLY A 58 -4.69 13.03 12.05
C GLY A 58 -3.35 13.35 12.71
N ILE A 59 -2.67 12.33 13.21
CA ILE A 59 -1.31 12.44 13.71
C ILE A 59 -0.30 12.14 12.59
N PRO A 60 0.93 12.69 12.66
CA PRO A 60 1.98 12.36 11.71
C PRO A 60 2.27 10.85 11.67
N ALA A 61 2.58 10.31 10.50
CA ALA A 61 2.82 8.88 10.34
C ALA A 61 4.01 8.36 11.17
N LYS A 62 5.03 9.19 11.39
CA LYS A 62 6.13 8.92 12.33
C LYS A 62 5.65 8.68 13.77
N GLU A 63 4.62 9.41 14.21
CA GLU A 63 4.03 9.24 15.54
C GLU A 63 3.24 7.93 15.62
N VAL A 64 2.52 7.56 14.55
CA VAL A 64 1.86 6.26 14.42
C VAL A 64 2.88 5.12 14.54
N ALA A 65 3.98 5.19 13.79
CA ALA A 65 5.04 4.18 13.81
C ALA A 65 5.64 4.03 15.21
N LYS A 66 5.95 5.14 15.89
CA LYS A 66 6.41 5.14 17.29
C LYS A 66 5.42 4.45 18.23
N ASN A 67 4.12 4.75 18.09
CA ASN A 67 3.07 4.16 18.94
C ASN A 67 2.90 2.65 18.69
N LEU A 68 3.30 2.16 17.51
CA LEU A 68 3.25 0.75 17.12
C LEU A 68 4.60 0.03 17.31
N GLY A 69 5.65 0.72 17.74
CA GLY A 69 7.00 0.15 17.87
C GLY A 69 7.66 -0.18 16.52
N LEU A 70 7.28 0.53 15.46
CA LEU A 70 7.81 0.36 14.11
C LEU A 70 8.88 1.42 13.79
N GLU A 71 9.87 1.06 12.97
CA GLU A 71 10.80 2.01 12.37
C GLU A 71 10.12 2.79 11.24
N TRP A 72 10.45 4.08 11.12
CA TRP A 72 9.89 5.01 10.14
C TRP A 72 10.98 5.66 9.31
#